data_AF-A0A661GGR6-F1
#
_entry.id   AF-A0A661GGR6-F1
#
_cell.length_a   1.000
_cell.length_b   1.000
_cell.length_c   1.000
_cell.angle_alpha   90.00
_cell.angle_beta   90.00
_cell.angle_gamma   90.00
#
_symmetry.space_group_name_H-M   'P 1'
#
loop_
_entity.id
_entity.type
_entity.pdbx_description
1 polymer ?
#
loop_
_entity_poly.entity_id
_entity_poly.type
_entity_poly.pdbx_seq_one_letter_code
_entity_poly.pdbx_strand_id
1 'polypeptide(L)'
;MSDDNNDDNQENNSDNSNDTNTDTSTSTEPTMEELVAQQVAEEIKGIKNKLDNAYGARDEAQAKVAEFELAATKAETERLKAEGNHKEAYELELSQEKAKIKALQDDNVKLSRDIEVKNLLNHYEFKSENANEMAYNVLVNNLIKDDNGNWVSKTGKPMTEHVSEFMSSDENSFLLRPKVNSGSQETHHKSSTPDNKSLFELSQDEVIKRVSEGKL
;
A
#
# COMPACT_ATOMS: atom_id res chain seq x y z
N MET A 1 -24.75 -54.69 -11.95
CA MET A 1 -25.34 -53.89 -10.87
C MET A 1 -24.84 -52.46 -11.09
N SER A 2 -25.45 -51.62 -11.92
CA SER A 2 -26.85 -51.16 -11.97
C SER A 2 -27.27 -50.38 -10.73
N ASP A 3 -27.86 -49.22 -11.02
CA ASP A 3 -28.70 -48.31 -10.21
C ASP A 3 -27.95 -47.08 -9.67
N ASP A 4 -27.94 -45.90 -10.31
CA ASP A 4 -28.97 -45.04 -10.94
C ASP A 4 -29.63 -44.04 -9.97
N ASN A 5 -29.54 -42.75 -10.34
CA ASN A 5 -30.35 -41.56 -10.03
C ASN A 5 -30.89 -41.29 -8.61
N ASN A 6 -30.79 -40.03 -8.14
CA ASN A 6 -31.88 -39.07 -8.38
C ASN A 6 -31.50 -37.63 -7.97
N ASP A 7 -31.65 -36.74 -8.95
CA ASP A 7 -31.83 -35.30 -8.83
C ASP A 7 -33.30 -35.04 -8.46
N ASP A 8 -33.58 -34.18 -7.49
CA ASP A 8 -34.94 -33.66 -7.27
C ASP A 8 -34.88 -32.19 -6.87
N ASN A 9 -35.10 -31.38 -7.89
CA ASN A 9 -35.55 -30.01 -7.86
C ASN A 9 -36.98 -29.93 -7.29
N GLN A 10 -37.23 -29.05 -6.32
CA GLN A 10 -38.57 -28.48 -6.11
C GLN A 10 -38.50 -27.00 -5.76
N GLU A 11 -38.99 -26.17 -6.69
CA GLU A 11 -39.58 -24.87 -6.41
C GLU A 11 -40.77 -25.02 -5.45
N ASN A 12 -40.92 -24.08 -4.50
CA ASN A 12 -42.25 -23.67 -4.08
C ASN A 12 -42.24 -22.20 -3.66
N ASN A 13 -42.95 -21.43 -4.47
CA ASN A 13 -43.33 -20.05 -4.24
C ASN A 13 -44.48 -20.00 -3.23
N SER A 14 -44.40 -19.15 -2.21
CA SER A 14 -45.58 -18.73 -1.47
C SER A 14 -45.37 -17.32 -0.89
N ASP A 15 -46.04 -16.38 -1.54
CA ASP A 15 -46.32 -15.03 -1.06
C ASP A 15 -47.14 -15.09 0.23
N ASN A 16 -46.73 -14.34 1.26
CA ASN A 16 -47.68 -13.74 2.20
C ASN A 16 -47.04 -12.56 2.95
N SER A 17 -47.59 -11.39 2.68
CA SER A 17 -47.40 -10.16 3.44
C SER A 17 -47.85 -10.33 4.91
N ASN A 18 -47.07 -9.82 5.86
CA ASN A 18 -47.64 -9.13 7.02
C ASN A 18 -46.62 -8.18 7.68
N ASP A 19 -46.93 -6.89 7.56
CA ASP A 19 -46.41 -5.80 8.36
C ASP A 19 -47.04 -5.86 9.76
N THR A 20 -46.26 -5.72 10.84
CA THR A 20 -46.60 -4.99 12.08
C THR A 20 -45.44 -5.09 13.07
N ASN A 21 -44.71 -3.97 13.20
CA ASN A 21 -44.43 -3.21 14.42
C ASN A 21 -43.82 -3.89 15.69
N THR A 22 -42.68 -3.32 16.10
CA THR A 22 -42.18 -3.07 17.48
C THR A 22 -42.72 -3.91 18.64
N ASP A 23 -41.86 -4.55 19.44
CA ASP A 23 -41.32 -3.92 20.66
C ASP A 23 -40.21 -4.77 21.30
N THR A 24 -39.38 -4.07 22.07
CA THR A 24 -38.24 -4.52 22.86
C THR A 24 -38.72 -5.38 24.03
N SER A 25 -38.10 -6.54 24.26
CA SER A 25 -38.12 -7.21 25.57
C SER A 25 -36.89 -8.10 25.74
N THR A 26 -36.07 -7.72 26.72
CA THR A 26 -34.96 -8.45 27.32
C THR A 26 -35.31 -9.91 27.62
N SER A 27 -34.59 -10.85 27.00
CA SER A 27 -34.48 -12.23 27.43
C SER A 27 -33.02 -12.54 27.73
N THR A 28 -32.77 -12.97 28.96
CA THR A 28 -31.48 -13.18 29.60
C THR A 28 -30.94 -14.58 29.31
N GLU A 29 -30.83 -14.97 28.04
CA GLU A 29 -30.18 -16.20 27.58
C GLU A 29 -29.47 -15.88 26.24
N PRO A 30 -28.17 -16.18 26.09
CA PRO A 30 -27.46 -15.88 24.85
C PRO A 30 -28.11 -16.62 23.68
N THR A 31 -28.32 -15.92 22.57
CA THR A 31 -28.85 -16.53 21.35
C THR A 31 -27.87 -17.62 20.85
N MET A 32 -28.36 -18.69 20.21
CA MET A 32 -27.49 -19.76 19.70
C MET A 32 -26.37 -19.21 18.79
N GLU A 33 -26.68 -18.21 17.97
CA GLU A 33 -25.70 -17.45 17.19
C GLU A 33 -24.62 -16.76 18.03
N GLU A 34 -24.95 -16.20 19.20
CA GLU A 34 -23.95 -15.59 20.11
C GLU A 34 -23.06 -16.64 20.78
N LEU A 35 -23.62 -17.79 21.18
CA LEU A 35 -22.84 -18.90 21.73
C LEU A 35 -21.89 -19.50 20.68
N VAL A 36 -22.36 -19.66 19.44
CA VAL A 36 -21.52 -20.10 18.31
C VAL A 36 -20.45 -19.06 17.98
N ALA A 37 -20.79 -17.77 17.96
CA ALA A 37 -19.82 -16.70 17.73
C ALA A 37 -18.75 -16.64 18.84
N GLN A 38 -19.13 -16.88 20.10
CA GLN A 38 -18.21 -16.90 21.23
C GLN A 38 -17.28 -18.12 21.18
N GLN A 39 -17.80 -19.30 20.84
CA GLN A 39 -17.00 -20.51 20.62
C GLN A 39 -16.01 -20.34 19.45
N VAL A 40 -16.46 -19.77 18.33
CA VAL A 40 -15.60 -19.46 17.18
C VAL A 40 -14.54 -18.42 17.55
N ALA A 41 -14.88 -17.40 18.35
CA ALA A 41 -13.92 -16.41 18.83
C ALA A 41 -12.85 -17.03 19.76
N GLU A 42 -13.22 -17.97 20.63
CA GLU A 42 -12.28 -18.71 21.46
C GLU A 42 -11.36 -19.62 20.64
N GLU A 43 -11.90 -20.30 19.64
CA GLU A 43 -11.10 -21.13 18.71
C GLU A 43 -10.14 -20.27 17.89
N ILE A 44 -10.60 -19.13 17.34
CA ILE A 44 -9.75 -18.17 16.63
C ILE A 44 -8.66 -17.63 17.55
N LYS A 45 -8.97 -17.33 18.82
CA LYS A 45 -7.98 -16.88 19.80
C LYS A 45 -6.94 -17.97 20.08
N GLY A 46 -7.36 -19.23 20.21
CA GLY A 46 -6.47 -20.37 20.35
C GLY A 46 -5.57 -20.57 19.13
N ILE A 47 -6.12 -20.42 17.92
CA ILE A 47 -5.37 -20.47 16.66
C ILE A 47 -4.36 -19.33 16.58
N LYS A 48 -4.76 -18.10 16.89
CA LYS A 48 -3.88 -16.92 16.88
C LYS A 48 -2.71 -17.10 17.84
N ASN A 49 -2.95 -17.54 19.08
CA ASN A 49 -1.88 -17.78 20.05
C ASN A 49 -0.90 -18.86 19.57
N LYS A 50 -1.40 -19.94 18.96
CA LYS A 50 -0.54 -20.99 18.38
C LYS A 50 0.27 -20.44 17.21
N LEU A 51 -0.32 -19.60 16.38
CA LEU A 51 0.32 -18.98 15.24
C LEU A 51 1.43 -17.99 15.66
N ASP A 52 1.14 -17.12 16.63
CA ASP A 52 2.10 -16.17 17.19
C ASP A 52 3.29 -16.92 17.81
N ASN A 53 3.03 -18.00 18.56
CA ASN A 53 4.08 -18.87 19.10
C ASN A 53 4.89 -19.60 18.01
N ALA A 54 4.24 -20.06 16.94
CA ALA A 54 4.91 -20.73 15.83
C ALA A 54 5.84 -19.76 15.07
N TYR A 55 5.42 -18.52 14.86
CA TYR A 55 6.27 -17.49 14.27
C TYR A 55 7.44 -17.13 15.19
N GLY A 56 7.22 -16.96 16.49
CA GLY A 56 8.30 -16.74 17.45
C GLY A 56 9.33 -17.88 17.43
N ALA A 57 8.88 -19.14 17.47
CA ALA A 57 9.75 -20.30 17.42
C ALA A 57 10.52 -20.41 16.10
N ARG A 58 9.89 -20.07 14.97
CA ARG A 58 10.54 -20.02 13.65
C ARG A 58 11.64 -18.97 13.63
N ASP A 59 11.33 -17.76 14.09
CA ASP A 59 12.26 -16.62 14.04
C ASP A 59 13.47 -16.88 14.96
N GLU A 60 13.26 -17.47 16.15
CA GLU A 60 14.33 -17.93 17.03
C GLU A 60 15.18 -19.05 16.40
N ALA A 61 14.55 -20.00 15.71
CA ALA A 61 15.29 -21.06 15.02
C ALA A 61 16.15 -20.49 13.89
N GLN A 62 15.62 -19.55 13.11
CA GLN A 62 16.37 -18.86 12.05
C GLN A 62 17.55 -18.06 12.60
N ALA A 63 17.35 -17.35 13.72
CA ALA A 63 18.44 -16.63 14.39
C ALA A 63 19.56 -17.57 14.85
N LYS A 64 19.20 -18.70 15.46
CA LYS A 64 20.18 -19.72 15.88
C LYS A 64 20.92 -20.33 14.70
N VAL A 65 20.24 -20.63 13.60
CA VAL A 65 20.88 -21.16 12.38
C VAL A 65 21.91 -20.16 11.84
N ALA A 66 21.57 -18.88 11.76
CA ALA A 66 22.50 -17.84 11.32
C ALA A 66 23.72 -17.72 12.26
N GLU A 67 23.51 -17.83 13.57
CA GLU A 67 24.60 -17.82 14.56
C GLU A 67 25.50 -19.06 14.41
N PHE A 68 24.91 -20.26 14.21
CA PHE A 68 25.68 -21.49 13.99
C PHE A 68 26.48 -21.45 12.69
N GLU A 69 25.93 -20.91 11.60
CA GLU A 69 26.64 -20.76 10.32
C GLU A 69 27.81 -19.77 10.46
N LEU A 70 27.61 -18.65 11.15
CA LEU A 70 28.68 -17.69 11.44
C LEU A 70 29.77 -18.31 12.34
N ALA A 71 29.37 -19.06 13.37
CA ALA A 71 30.29 -19.74 14.25
C ALA A 71 31.10 -20.83 13.52
N ALA A 72 30.44 -21.62 12.67
CA ALA A 72 31.09 -22.67 11.88
C ALA A 72 32.09 -22.11 10.87
N THR A 73 31.70 -21.05 10.15
CA THR A 73 32.59 -20.37 9.19
C THR A 73 33.79 -19.75 9.89
N LYS A 74 33.58 -19.09 11.04
CA LYS A 74 34.67 -18.54 11.86
C LYS A 74 35.59 -19.64 12.38
N ALA A 75 35.05 -20.71 12.96
CA ALA A 75 35.83 -21.83 13.46
C ALA A 75 36.65 -22.50 12.34
N GLU A 76 36.11 -22.62 11.14
CA GLU A 76 36.84 -23.16 9.99
C GLU A 76 37.97 -22.22 9.55
N THR A 77 37.73 -20.90 9.49
CA THR A 77 38.82 -19.95 9.19
C THR A 77 39.91 -19.97 10.27
N GLU A 78 39.56 -20.14 11.55
CA GLU A 78 40.50 -20.24 12.66
C GLU A 78 41.29 -21.56 12.62
N ARG A 79 40.64 -22.68 12.28
CA ARG A 79 41.28 -23.99 12.07
C ARG A 79 42.30 -23.91 10.95
N LEU A 80 41.93 -23.35 9.79
CA LEU A 80 42.84 -23.16 8.65
C LEU A 80 44.02 -22.25 9.00
N LYS A 81 43.80 -21.19 9.82
CA LYS A 81 44.86 -20.32 10.34
C LYS A 81 45.79 -21.08 11.29
N ALA A 82 45.27 -21.94 12.16
CA ALA A 82 46.03 -22.74 13.12
C ALA A 82 46.86 -23.85 12.45
N GLU A 83 46.35 -24.43 11.35
CA GLU A 83 47.05 -25.43 10.52
C GLU A 83 48.15 -24.81 9.64
N GLY A 84 48.37 -23.50 9.73
CA GLY A 84 49.37 -22.77 8.94
C GLY A 84 48.94 -22.51 7.49
N ASN A 85 47.71 -22.87 7.12
CA ASN A 85 47.16 -22.67 5.79
C ASN A 85 46.55 -21.26 5.63
N HIS A 86 47.39 -20.25 5.84
CA HIS A 86 46.97 -18.84 5.83
C HIS A 86 46.43 -18.40 4.46
N LYS A 87 46.92 -18.99 3.36
CA LYS A 87 46.44 -18.66 2.01
C LYS A 87 44.98 -19.09 1.82
N GLU A 88 44.65 -20.33 2.18
CA GLU A 88 43.28 -20.84 2.06
C GLU A 88 42.33 -20.15 3.04
N ALA A 89 42.77 -19.88 4.27
CA ALA A 89 41.98 -19.11 5.23
C ALA A 89 41.67 -17.68 4.70
N TYR A 90 42.66 -17.02 4.09
CA TYR A 90 42.49 -15.69 3.52
C TYR A 90 41.62 -15.70 2.26
N GLU A 91 41.75 -16.72 1.40
CA GLU A 91 40.88 -16.90 0.23
C GLU A 91 39.42 -17.14 0.66
N LEU A 92 39.19 -17.92 1.71
CA LEU A 92 37.87 -18.14 2.29
C LEU A 92 37.27 -16.84 2.84
N GLU A 93 38.01 -16.10 3.66
CA GLU A 93 37.60 -14.79 4.20
C GLU A 93 37.31 -13.78 3.08
N LEU A 94 38.15 -13.73 2.05
CA LEU A 94 37.96 -12.86 0.89
C LEU A 94 36.71 -13.24 0.09
N SER A 95 36.44 -14.53 -0.07
CA SER A 95 35.24 -15.02 -0.78
C SER A 95 33.96 -14.63 -0.03
N GLN A 96 33.95 -14.75 1.30
CA GLN A 96 32.83 -14.38 2.15
C GLN A 96 32.60 -12.87 2.12
N GLU A 97 33.65 -12.07 2.24
CA GLU A 97 33.53 -10.61 2.18
C GLU A 97 33.04 -10.15 0.80
N LYS A 98 33.54 -10.74 -0.30
CA LYS A 98 33.04 -10.47 -1.65
C LYS A 98 31.57 -10.83 -1.80
N ALA A 99 31.13 -11.98 -1.27
CA ALA A 99 29.73 -12.38 -1.28
C ALA A 99 28.86 -11.39 -0.51
N LYS A 100 29.33 -10.94 0.66
CA LYS A 100 28.65 -9.92 1.48
C LYS A 100 28.56 -8.57 0.77
N ILE A 101 29.66 -8.09 0.18
CA ILE A 101 29.67 -6.85 -0.61
C ILE A 101 28.67 -6.94 -1.75
N LYS A 102 28.64 -8.07 -2.49
CA LYS A 102 27.69 -8.27 -3.58
C LYS A 102 26.23 -8.22 -3.08
N ALA A 103 25.93 -8.92 -1.99
CA ALA A 103 24.59 -8.90 -1.40
C ALA A 103 24.17 -7.47 -0.98
N LEU A 104 25.07 -6.74 -0.31
CA LEU A 104 24.82 -5.35 0.08
C LEU A 104 24.68 -4.42 -1.12
N GLN A 105 25.40 -4.66 -2.21
CA GLN A 105 25.25 -3.91 -3.46
C GLN A 105 23.90 -4.18 -4.11
N ASP A 106 23.50 -5.45 -4.20
CA ASP A 106 22.20 -5.85 -4.75
C ASP A 106 21.05 -5.22 -3.95
N ASP A 107 21.16 -5.18 -2.61
CA ASP A 107 20.16 -4.57 -1.75
C ASP A 107 20.13 -3.04 -1.87
N ASN A 108 21.30 -2.38 -1.93
CA ASN A 108 21.35 -0.94 -2.20
C ASN A 108 20.73 -0.59 -3.56
N VAL A 109 20.97 -1.41 -4.58
CA VAL A 109 20.39 -1.24 -5.92
C VAL A 109 18.85 -1.35 -5.83
N LYS A 110 18.31 -2.40 -5.20
CA LYS A 110 16.86 -2.54 -4.98
C LYS A 110 16.28 -1.36 -4.20
N LEU A 111 16.88 -0.99 -3.08
CA LEU A 111 16.41 0.12 -2.25
C LEU A 111 16.43 1.46 -3.01
N SER A 112 17.48 1.73 -3.78
CA SER A 112 17.58 2.97 -4.58
C SER A 112 16.47 3.04 -5.63
N ARG A 113 16.24 1.93 -6.35
CA ARG A 113 15.12 1.79 -7.30
C ARG A 113 13.79 2.07 -6.61
N ASP A 114 13.58 1.39 -5.49
CA ASP A 114 12.31 1.36 -4.79
C ASP A 114 11.97 2.75 -4.23
N ILE A 115 12.95 3.48 -3.71
CA ILE A 115 12.81 4.87 -3.26
C ILE A 115 12.47 5.78 -4.45
N GLU A 116 13.15 5.64 -5.58
CA GLU A 116 12.91 6.46 -6.76
C GLU A 116 11.50 6.26 -7.33
N VAL A 117 11.06 5.00 -7.47
CA VAL A 117 9.67 4.69 -7.88
C VAL A 117 8.67 5.28 -6.90
N LYS A 118 8.85 5.07 -5.59
CA LYS A 118 7.96 5.63 -4.56
C LYS A 118 7.88 7.15 -4.62
N ASN A 119 9.01 7.83 -4.80
CA ASN A 119 9.05 9.28 -4.93
C ASN A 119 8.26 9.77 -6.15
N LEU A 120 8.31 9.05 -7.28
CA LEU A 120 7.51 9.38 -8.45
C LEU A 120 6.02 9.11 -8.22
N LEU A 121 5.68 7.97 -7.62
CA LEU A 121 4.29 7.60 -7.30
C LEU A 121 3.61 8.57 -6.35
N ASN A 122 4.35 9.16 -5.40
CA ASN A 122 3.83 10.16 -4.46
C ASN A 122 3.24 11.41 -5.15
N HIS A 123 3.52 11.64 -6.44
CA HIS A 123 2.92 12.74 -7.20
C HIS A 123 1.48 12.45 -7.66
N TYR A 124 1.03 11.19 -7.56
CA TYR A 124 -0.28 10.75 -8.04
C TYR A 124 -1.21 10.45 -6.86
N GLU A 125 -2.49 10.84 -6.99
CA GLU A 125 -3.50 10.53 -5.98
C GLU A 125 -4.17 9.18 -6.27
N PHE A 126 -3.81 8.17 -5.49
CA PHE A 126 -4.40 6.83 -5.59
C PHE A 126 -5.75 6.74 -4.88
N LYS A 127 -6.64 5.86 -5.38
CA LYS A 127 -7.92 5.58 -4.69
C LYS A 127 -7.71 4.92 -3.34
N SER A 128 -6.71 4.04 -3.22
CA SER A 128 -6.38 3.28 -2.01
C SER A 128 -4.88 2.97 -1.94
N GLU A 129 -4.39 2.59 -0.76
CA GLU A 129 -3.00 2.13 -0.60
C GLU A 129 -2.71 0.90 -1.46
N ASN A 130 -3.67 -0.04 -1.55
CA ASN A 130 -3.53 -1.22 -2.41
C ASN A 130 -3.38 -0.84 -3.90
N ALA A 131 -4.01 0.24 -4.36
CA ALA A 131 -3.82 0.72 -5.74
C ALA A 131 -2.40 1.29 -5.96
N ASN A 132 -1.84 1.97 -4.95
CA ASN A 132 -0.44 2.42 -4.95
C ASN A 132 0.51 1.21 -4.98
N GLU A 133 0.32 0.24 -4.10
CA GLU A 133 1.12 -1.00 -4.07
C GLU A 133 1.04 -1.78 -5.39
N MET A 134 -0.14 -1.87 -6.01
CA MET A 134 -0.29 -2.51 -7.31
C MET A 134 0.52 -1.79 -8.39
N ALA A 135 0.41 -0.47 -8.50
CA ALA A 135 1.20 0.32 -9.43
C ALA A 135 2.70 0.16 -9.19
N TYR A 136 3.13 0.27 -7.94
CA TYR A 136 4.51 0.11 -7.50
C TYR A 136 5.08 -1.24 -7.94
N ASN A 137 4.39 -2.34 -7.65
CA ASN A 137 4.86 -3.68 -8.00
C ASN A 137 5.00 -3.87 -9.52
N VAL A 138 4.04 -3.38 -10.31
CA VAL A 138 4.10 -3.49 -11.77
C VAL A 138 5.25 -2.67 -12.35
N LEU A 139 5.47 -1.45 -11.85
CA LEU A 139 6.55 -0.59 -12.32
C LEU A 139 7.92 -1.16 -11.94
N VAL A 140 8.12 -1.54 -10.68
CA VAL A 140 9.36 -2.16 -10.18
C VAL A 140 9.76 -3.39 -10.99
N ASN A 141 8.81 -4.25 -11.33
CA ASN A 141 9.06 -5.47 -12.11
C ASN A 141 9.43 -5.23 -13.58
N ASN A 142 9.19 -4.02 -14.09
CA ASN A 142 9.47 -3.63 -15.48
C ASN A 142 10.69 -2.72 -15.63
N LEU A 143 11.46 -2.53 -14.56
CA LEU A 143 12.66 -1.70 -14.56
C LEU A 143 13.93 -2.54 -14.58
N ILE A 144 14.88 -2.08 -15.39
CA ILE A 144 16.23 -2.60 -15.51
C ILE A 144 17.21 -1.44 -15.35
N LYS A 145 18.42 -1.75 -14.89
CA LYS A 145 19.49 -0.75 -14.77
C LYS A 145 20.23 -0.68 -16.11
N ASP A 146 20.43 0.52 -16.63
CA ASP A 146 21.24 0.76 -17.84
C ASP A 146 22.76 0.71 -17.52
N ASP A 147 23.60 0.78 -18.56
CA ASP A 147 25.06 0.79 -18.43
C ASP A 147 25.59 2.03 -17.68
N ASN A 148 24.82 3.11 -17.64
CA ASN A 148 25.13 4.35 -16.93
C ASN A 148 24.70 4.31 -15.46
N GLY A 149 24.00 3.26 -15.06
CA GLY A 149 23.51 3.06 -13.71
C GLY A 149 22.15 3.69 -13.41
N ASN A 150 21.44 4.23 -14.40
CA ASN A 150 20.09 4.77 -14.26
C ASN A 150 19.03 3.67 -14.43
N TRP A 151 17.85 3.91 -13.88
CA TRP A 151 16.72 3.00 -14.05
C TRP A 151 15.95 3.32 -15.33
N VAL A 152 15.83 2.33 -16.20
CA VAL A 152 15.07 2.39 -17.45
C VAL A 152 14.05 1.26 -17.49
N SER A 153 12.94 1.47 -18.20
CA SER A 153 11.99 0.40 -18.45
C SER A 153 12.62 -0.68 -19.34
N LYS A 154 12.03 -1.89 -19.37
CA LYS A 154 12.40 -2.94 -20.33
C LYS A 154 12.34 -2.50 -21.79
N THR A 155 11.58 -1.44 -22.09
CA THR A 155 11.46 -0.84 -23.43
C THR A 155 12.50 0.26 -23.67
N GLY A 156 13.40 0.53 -22.72
CA GLY A 156 14.47 1.52 -22.81
C GLY A 156 14.05 2.97 -22.51
N LYS A 157 12.84 3.19 -21.99
CA LYS A 157 12.39 4.54 -21.61
C LYS A 157 12.92 4.91 -20.22
N PRO A 158 13.23 6.19 -19.95
CA PRO A 158 13.61 6.61 -18.60
C PRO A 158 12.46 6.35 -17.62
N MET A 159 12.81 6.02 -16.37
CA MET A 159 11.86 5.77 -15.28
C MET A 159 10.70 6.77 -15.24
N THR A 160 11.00 8.06 -15.29
CA THR A 160 10.01 9.14 -15.17
C THR A 160 8.97 9.11 -16.29
N GLU A 161 9.41 8.88 -17.53
CA GLU A 161 8.52 8.73 -18.68
C GLU A 161 7.69 7.45 -18.57
N HIS A 162 8.31 6.34 -18.15
CA HIS A 162 7.60 5.08 -17.99
C HIS A 162 6.50 5.15 -16.93
N VAL A 163 6.77 5.79 -15.78
CA VAL A 163 5.75 6.02 -14.74
C VAL A 163 4.63 6.92 -15.26
N SER A 164 4.98 8.00 -15.97
CA SER A 164 3.99 8.92 -16.54
C SER A 164 3.09 8.24 -17.57
N GLU A 165 3.67 7.45 -18.47
CA GLU A 165 2.95 6.65 -19.47
C GLU A 165 2.06 5.60 -18.80
N PHE A 166 2.57 4.90 -17.79
CA PHE A 166 1.82 3.91 -17.03
C PHE A 166 0.58 4.55 -16.37
N MET A 167 0.73 5.73 -15.76
CA MET A 167 -0.38 6.45 -15.11
C MET A 167 -1.36 7.10 -16.08
N SER A 168 -0.90 7.43 -17.28
CA SER A 168 -1.74 8.04 -18.33
C SER A 168 -2.51 6.99 -19.14
N SER A 169 -2.17 5.71 -19.00
CA SER A 169 -2.88 4.62 -19.68
C SER A 169 -4.31 4.49 -19.16
N ASP A 170 -5.27 4.44 -20.07
CA ASP A 170 -6.69 4.23 -19.73
C ASP A 170 -6.89 2.93 -18.95
N GLU A 171 -6.10 1.90 -19.23
CA GLU A 171 -6.13 0.62 -18.54
C GLU A 171 -5.79 0.74 -17.06
N ASN A 172 -5.02 1.75 -16.65
CA ASN A 172 -4.58 1.98 -15.27
C ASN A 172 -5.31 3.14 -14.59
N SER A 173 -6.21 3.84 -15.29
CA SER A 173 -6.97 4.97 -14.77
C SER A 173 -7.80 4.62 -13.52
N PHE A 174 -8.19 3.35 -13.37
CA PHE A 174 -8.89 2.84 -12.19
C PHE A 174 -8.08 2.92 -10.89
N LEU A 175 -6.75 3.06 -10.95
CA LEU A 175 -5.89 3.18 -9.76
C LEU A 175 -5.97 4.57 -9.13
N LEU A 176 -6.29 5.58 -9.94
CA LEU A 176 -6.24 6.99 -9.56
C LEU A 176 -7.60 7.52 -9.12
N ARG A 177 -7.59 8.49 -8.20
CA ARG A 177 -8.80 9.25 -7.88
C ARG A 177 -9.22 10.04 -9.12
N PRO A 178 -10.53 10.11 -9.43
CA PRO A 178 -10.99 10.99 -10.49
C PRO A 178 -10.51 12.40 -10.14
N LYS A 179 -9.85 13.07 -11.09
CA LYS A 179 -9.50 14.48 -10.93
C LYS A 179 -10.80 15.26 -10.92
N VAL A 180 -11.37 15.45 -9.72
CA VAL A 180 -12.51 16.32 -9.53
C VAL A 180 -11.98 17.73 -9.76
N ASN A 181 -12.13 18.22 -10.99
CA ASN A 181 -12.16 19.65 -11.20
C ASN A 181 -13.44 20.09 -10.49
N SER A 182 -13.36 20.39 -9.19
CA SER A 182 -14.38 21.17 -8.53
C SER A 182 -14.32 22.53 -9.21
N GLY A 183 -15.00 22.63 -10.35
CA GLY A 183 -15.51 23.87 -10.84
C GLY A 183 -16.36 24.39 -9.71
N SER A 184 -15.72 25.18 -8.84
CA SER A 184 -16.38 26.20 -8.06
C SER A 184 -17.05 27.06 -9.11
N GLN A 185 -18.27 26.69 -9.47
CA GLN A 185 -19.24 27.64 -9.95
C GLN A 185 -19.38 28.62 -8.80
N GLU A 186 -18.55 29.66 -8.80
CA GLU A 186 -18.97 30.93 -8.27
C GLU A 186 -20.27 31.23 -9.00
N THR A 187 -21.39 30.89 -8.37
CA THR A 187 -22.65 31.52 -8.66
C THR A 187 -22.45 32.99 -8.32
N HIS A 188 -21.94 33.75 -9.28
CA HIS A 188 -22.17 35.19 -9.34
C HIS A 188 -23.67 35.37 -9.47
N HIS A 189 -24.36 35.31 -8.33
CA HIS A 189 -25.61 36.01 -8.15
C HIS A 189 -25.29 37.49 -8.41
N LYS A 190 -25.52 37.94 -9.64
CA LYS A 190 -25.72 39.36 -9.94
C LYS A 190 -27.01 39.77 -9.21
N SER A 191 -26.89 40.01 -7.91
CA SER A 191 -27.86 40.80 -7.17
C SER A 191 -27.68 42.25 -7.60
N SER A 192 -28.53 42.68 -8.53
CA SER A 192 -28.79 44.08 -8.81
C SER A 192 -29.34 44.74 -7.54
N THR A 193 -28.50 45.38 -6.74
CA THR A 193 -28.89 46.27 -5.63
C THR A 193 -27.77 47.31 -5.47
N PRO A 194 -28.10 48.61 -5.32
CA PRO A 194 -27.19 49.70 -5.63
C PRO A 194 -26.02 49.81 -4.64
N ASP A 195 -24.91 50.33 -5.16
CA ASP A 195 -23.62 50.55 -4.50
C ASP A 195 -23.72 51.26 -3.14
N ASN A 196 -23.77 50.47 -2.05
CA ASN A 196 -23.54 50.94 -0.69
C ASN A 196 -22.29 50.25 -0.11
N LYS A 197 -21.14 50.38 -0.79
CA LYS A 197 -19.85 50.00 -0.19
C LYS A 197 -19.49 51.04 0.86
N SER A 198 -19.05 50.60 2.04
CA SER A 198 -18.67 51.51 3.13
C SER A 198 -17.44 52.33 2.73
N LEU A 199 -17.36 53.60 3.19
CA LEU A 199 -16.24 54.51 2.88
C LEU A 199 -14.86 53.92 3.23
N PHE A 200 -14.81 53.00 4.19
CA PHE A 200 -13.59 52.35 4.66
C PHE A 200 -13.19 51.12 3.83
N GLU A 201 -14.06 50.65 2.94
CA GLU A 201 -13.82 49.48 2.07
C GLU A 201 -13.45 49.90 0.64
N LEU A 202 -13.48 51.21 0.36
CA LEU A 202 -13.12 51.79 -0.93
C LEU A 202 -11.62 52.08 -1.00
N SER A 203 -11.03 51.88 -2.18
CA SER A 203 -9.65 52.30 -2.42
C SER A 203 -9.56 53.84 -2.39
N GLN A 204 -8.39 54.38 -2.03
CA GLN A 204 -8.20 55.83 -1.93
C GLN A 204 -8.53 56.56 -3.24
N ASP A 205 -8.21 55.96 -4.38
CA ASP A 205 -8.53 56.51 -5.71
C ASP A 205 -10.05 56.59 -5.94
N GLU A 206 -10.80 55.59 -5.46
CA GLU A 206 -12.25 55.53 -5.61
C GLU A 206 -12.97 56.49 -4.65
N VAL A 207 -12.40 56.74 -3.47
CA VAL A 207 -12.86 57.78 -2.53
C VAL A 207 -12.66 59.18 -3.13
N ILE A 208 -11.47 59.48 -3.66
CA ILE A 208 -11.17 60.78 -4.29
C ILE A 208 -12.12 61.05 -5.46
N LYS A 209 -12.43 60.01 -6.25
CA LYS A 209 -13.39 60.11 -7.35
C LYS A 209 -14.81 60.39 -6.89
N ARG A 210 -15.29 59.78 -5.80
CA ARG A 210 -16.63 60.10 -5.26
C ARG A 210 -16.69 61.50 -4.64
N VAL A 211 -15.59 61.99 -4.07
CA VAL A 211 -15.49 63.39 -3.58
C VAL A 211 -15.59 64.36 -4.75
N SER A 212 -14.87 64.11 -5.85
CA SER A 212 -14.90 64.99 -7.02
C SER A 212 -16.24 64.98 -7.75
N GLU A 213 -16.97 63.86 -7.69
CA GLU A 213 -18.34 63.72 -8.20
C GLU A 213 -19.41 64.24 -7.22
N GLY A 214 -19.04 64.70 -6.02
CA GLY A 214 -19.95 65.24 -5.01
C GLY A 214 -20.93 64.22 -4.41
N LYS A 215 -20.56 62.93 -4.40
CA LYS A 215 -21.39 61.79 -3.95
C LYS A 215 -20.92 61.18 -2.62
N LEU A 216 -20.31 61.98 -1.75
CA LEU A 216 -20.13 61.65 -0.33
C LEU A 216 -21.17 62.36 0.53
#